data_AF-A0A1M5BF70-F1
#
_entry.id   AF-A0A1M5BF70-F1
#
_cell.length_a   1.000
_cell.length_b   1.000
_cell.length_c   1.000
_cell.angle_alpha   90.00
_cell.angle_beta   90.00
_cell.angle_gamma   90.00
#
_symmetry.space_group_name_H-M   'P 1'
#
loop_
_entity.id
_entity.type
_entity.pdbx_description
1 polymer ?
#
loop_
_entity_poly.entity_id
_entity_poly.type
_entity_poly.pdbx_seq_one_letter_code
_entity_poly.pdbx_strand_id
1 'polypeptide(L)'
;MEGTQEAFEFQLYLGYNQSDEEQGVNLKLLDFPGKWMSPTSLANDQGGDWARCVRFIQQSTVLLVIIDASLIMEAMISKQKKAVPGILNVAEVEDVVRAWAKTRSQHTDEPGLLILCPVKCESYFADNGGSTDRSDELFRAVTSIYHPLPDIIEEENAGHTDILYMPVDTIGCVEFVEAEWREDRQVDGGYTFSPSFKVRGDGKLSVKGADGLLISISHQIVSFKEKVLHRSAEEKSIEAQYSARQAAENKTLLEDIGTWLFDYETSDEKYARFKKNDAEATMQKARNIGQVLQLLTKKKPGSRMRVIHSGKKPS
;
A
#
# COMPACT_ATOMS: atom_id res chain seq x y z
N MET A 1 15.24 7.02 21.26
CA MET A 1 14.00 6.29 20.92
C MET A 1 14.44 5.07 20.15
N GLU A 2 14.25 3.90 20.74
CA GLU A 2 14.38 2.66 19.98
C GLU A 2 13.17 2.58 19.03
N GLY A 3 13.37 2.13 17.79
CA GLY A 3 12.29 2.00 16.79
C GLY A 3 11.27 0.92 17.16
N THR A 4 10.40 0.52 16.22
CA THR A 4 9.50 -0.63 16.41
C THR A 4 10.31 -1.85 16.87
N GLN A 5 9.91 -2.46 18.02
CA GLN A 5 10.60 -3.60 18.63
C GLN A 5 9.93 -4.94 18.34
N GLU A 6 8.63 -4.92 18.07
CA GLU A 6 7.80 -6.09 17.78
C GLU A 6 6.89 -5.81 16.59
N ALA A 7 6.49 -6.86 15.86
CA ALA A 7 5.56 -6.71 14.76
C ALA A 7 4.14 -6.36 15.27
N PHE A 8 3.47 -5.44 14.59
CA PHE A 8 2.13 -5.00 14.93
C PHE A 8 1.24 -4.88 13.70
N GLU A 9 0.00 -5.39 13.81
CA GLU A 9 -0.99 -5.31 12.73
C GLU A 9 -2.10 -4.30 13.07
N PHE A 10 -2.34 -3.35 12.16
CA PHE A 10 -3.47 -2.42 12.22
C PHE A 10 -4.54 -2.82 11.21
N GLN A 11 -5.81 -2.64 11.58
CA GLN A 11 -6.94 -2.77 10.65
C GLN A 11 -7.68 -1.44 10.58
N LEU A 12 -7.76 -0.87 9.38
CA LEU A 12 -8.45 0.38 9.10
C LEU A 12 -9.61 0.09 8.15
N TYR A 13 -10.79 0.59 8.49
CA TYR A 13 -11.97 0.48 7.64
C TYR A 13 -12.25 1.81 6.94
N LEU A 14 -12.30 1.79 5.61
CA LEU A 14 -12.68 2.94 4.78
C LEU A 14 -14.06 2.70 4.16
N GLY A 15 -15.11 3.23 4.78
CA GLY A 15 -16.49 3.17 4.28
C GLY A 15 -17.09 4.55 4.04
N TYR A 16 -18.16 4.60 3.23
CA TYR A 16 -18.93 5.83 2.99
C TYR A 16 -19.75 6.24 4.23
N ASN A 17 -20.28 5.26 4.99
CA ASN A 17 -20.99 5.45 6.25
C ASN A 17 -20.48 4.43 7.29
N GLN A 18 -20.42 4.83 8.57
CA GLN A 18 -19.97 3.94 9.66
C GLN A 18 -20.91 2.75 9.92
N SER A 19 -22.16 2.80 9.44
CA SER A 19 -23.20 1.81 9.73
C SER A 19 -23.30 0.67 8.72
N ASP A 20 -22.48 0.66 7.66
CA ASP A 20 -22.64 -0.25 6.52
C ASP A 20 -21.33 -1.00 6.21
N GLU A 21 -20.87 -1.80 7.18
CA GLU A 21 -19.57 -2.50 7.18
C GLU A 21 -19.31 -3.29 5.89
N GLU A 22 -20.35 -3.84 5.26
CA GLU A 22 -20.24 -4.63 4.03
C GLU A 22 -19.82 -3.84 2.78
N GLN A 23 -19.85 -2.51 2.82
CA GLN A 23 -19.68 -1.67 1.64
C GLN A 23 -18.33 -0.92 1.57
N GLY A 24 -17.52 -1.00 2.62
CA GLY A 24 -16.23 -0.31 2.72
C GLY A 24 -15.02 -1.20 2.45
N VAL A 25 -13.83 -0.63 2.49
CA VAL A 25 -12.54 -1.28 2.26
C VAL A 25 -11.85 -1.55 3.60
N ASN A 26 -11.48 -2.80 3.85
CA ASN A 26 -10.61 -3.16 4.98
C ASN A 26 -9.16 -3.09 4.54
N LEU A 27 -8.42 -2.13 5.08
CA LEU A 27 -6.97 -2.00 4.94
C LEU A 27 -6.30 -2.67 6.14
N LYS A 28 -5.42 -3.63 5.87
CA LYS A 28 -4.54 -4.23 6.87
C LYS A 28 -3.13 -3.67 6.68
N LEU A 29 -2.50 -3.22 7.77
CA LEU A 29 -1.11 -2.77 7.76
C LEU A 29 -0.32 -3.63 8.73
N LEU A 30 0.86 -4.06 8.32
CA LEU A 30 1.85 -4.70 9.17
C LEU A 30 3.04 -3.77 9.30
N ASP A 31 3.35 -3.36 10.53
CA ASP A 31 4.64 -2.76 10.88
C ASP A 31 5.51 -3.83 11.52
N PHE A 32 6.79 -3.88 11.17
CA PHE A 32 7.73 -4.84 11.75
C PHE A 32 9.14 -4.23 11.83
N PRO A 33 9.98 -4.66 12.80
CA PRO A 33 11.32 -4.14 12.94
C PRO A 33 12.20 -4.49 11.73
N GLY A 34 12.79 -3.49 11.07
CA GLY A 34 13.67 -3.74 9.91
C GLY A 34 14.90 -4.62 10.23
N LYS A 35 15.31 -4.69 11.50
CA LYS A 35 16.38 -5.59 11.96
C LYS A 35 16.01 -7.07 11.81
N TRP A 36 14.72 -7.42 11.75
CA TRP A 36 14.29 -8.82 11.56
C TRP A 36 14.72 -9.39 10.21
N MET A 37 15.00 -8.52 9.24
CA MET A 37 15.49 -8.94 7.92
C MET A 37 16.97 -9.35 7.94
N SER A 38 17.72 -9.00 9.00
CA SER A 38 19.17 -9.30 9.03
C SER A 38 19.44 -10.80 9.22
N PRO A 39 20.51 -11.34 8.62
CA PRO A 39 20.86 -12.76 8.75
C PRO A 39 20.99 -13.22 10.20
N THR A 40 21.49 -12.35 11.08
CA THR A 40 21.63 -12.63 12.52
C THR A 40 20.27 -12.76 13.21
N SER A 41 19.29 -11.95 12.84
CA SER A 41 17.93 -12.05 13.38
C SER A 41 17.21 -13.29 12.87
N LEU A 42 17.38 -13.61 11.58
CA LEU A 42 16.78 -14.80 10.96
C LEU A 42 17.28 -16.11 11.61
N ALA A 43 18.56 -16.19 11.95
CA ALA A 43 19.13 -17.35 12.65
C ALA A 43 18.53 -17.57 14.05
N ASN A 44 17.94 -16.54 14.64
CA ASN A 44 17.36 -16.54 15.99
C ASN A 44 15.83 -16.50 16.00
N ASP A 45 15.14 -16.58 14.85
CA ASP A 45 13.67 -16.61 14.77
C ASP A 45 13.11 -17.96 15.23
N GLN A 46 13.06 -18.15 16.55
CA GLN A 46 12.49 -19.37 17.16
C GLN A 46 10.95 -19.34 17.19
N GLY A 47 10.33 -18.18 17.00
CA GLY A 47 8.88 -17.98 17.07
C GLY A 47 8.16 -18.14 15.73
N GLY A 48 8.88 -18.07 14.60
CA GLY A 48 8.29 -18.05 13.27
C GLY A 48 7.62 -16.71 12.94
N ASP A 49 7.97 -15.65 13.67
CA ASP A 49 7.40 -14.31 13.53
C ASP A 49 7.81 -13.70 12.19
N TRP A 50 9.05 -13.95 11.75
CA TRP A 50 9.49 -13.55 10.41
C TRP A 50 8.71 -14.29 9.33
N ALA A 51 8.51 -15.60 9.50
CA ALA A 51 7.73 -16.39 8.53
C ALA A 51 6.29 -15.88 8.42
N ARG A 52 5.68 -15.39 9.51
CA ARG A 52 4.38 -14.70 9.48
C ARG A 52 4.46 -13.38 8.72
N CYS A 53 5.48 -12.56 8.96
CA CYS A 53 5.68 -11.30 8.25
C CYS A 53 5.86 -11.53 6.75
N VAL A 54 6.68 -12.50 6.35
CA VAL A 54 6.89 -12.86 4.93
C VAL A 54 5.58 -13.24 4.26
N ARG A 55 4.73 -14.06 4.90
CA ARG A 55 3.41 -14.40 4.35
C ARG A 55 2.52 -13.16 4.17
N PHE A 56 2.55 -12.24 5.13
CA PHE A 56 1.79 -10.99 5.02
C PHE A 56 2.31 -10.12 3.88
N ILE A 57 3.64 -9.96 3.77
CA ILE A 57 4.30 -9.18 2.71
C ILE A 57 3.91 -9.74 1.35
N GLN A 58 4.03 -11.05 1.14
CA GLN A 58 3.68 -11.73 -0.12
C GLN A 58 2.23 -11.50 -0.55
N GLN A 59 1.30 -11.38 0.40
CA GLN A 59 -0.12 -11.12 0.14
C GLN A 59 -0.46 -9.62 0.01
N SER A 60 0.50 -8.74 0.29
CA SER A 60 0.26 -7.29 0.28
C SER A 60 0.30 -6.72 -1.14
N THR A 61 -0.62 -5.82 -1.45
CA THR A 61 -0.63 -5.07 -2.72
C THR A 61 0.22 -3.80 -2.65
N VAL A 62 0.54 -3.34 -1.43
CA VAL A 62 1.40 -2.19 -1.15
C VAL A 62 2.59 -2.66 -0.33
N LEU A 63 3.80 -2.23 -0.71
CA LEU A 63 5.00 -2.34 0.10
C LEU A 63 5.54 -0.94 0.39
N LEU A 64 5.74 -0.62 1.68
CA LEU A 64 6.24 0.66 2.14
C LEU A 64 7.65 0.50 2.70
N VAL A 65 8.64 1.14 2.07
CA VAL A 65 10.04 1.14 2.51
C VAL A 65 10.29 2.45 3.25
N ILE A 66 10.36 2.37 4.59
CA ILE A 66 10.66 3.53 5.44
C ILE A 66 12.16 3.79 5.42
N ILE A 67 12.55 5.02 5.10
CA ILE A 67 13.95 5.41 4.91
C ILE A 67 14.28 6.58 5.84
N ASP A 68 15.30 6.47 6.67
CA ASP A 68 15.73 7.61 7.50
C ASP A 68 16.45 8.65 6.63
N ALA A 69 15.79 9.78 6.35
CA ALA A 69 16.37 10.84 5.52
C ALA A 69 17.62 11.45 6.17
N SER A 70 17.63 11.57 7.51
CA SER A 70 18.76 12.17 8.22
C SER A 70 20.03 11.33 8.13
N LEU A 71 19.89 10.01 8.12
CA LEU A 71 21.04 9.11 7.92
C LEU A 71 21.70 9.32 6.55
N ILE A 72 20.90 9.50 5.50
CA ILE A 72 21.39 9.68 4.13
C ILE A 72 22.02 11.08 3.97
N MET A 73 21.31 12.10 4.43
CA MET A 73 21.65 13.50 4.15
C MET A 73 22.83 14.01 4.98
N GLU A 74 23.08 13.40 6.15
CA GLU A 74 24.10 13.83 7.11
C GLU A 74 25.35 12.92 7.07
N ALA A 75 25.44 12.02 6.09
CA ALA A 75 26.65 11.26 5.78
C ALA A 75 27.65 12.13 5.01
N MET A 76 28.45 12.90 5.74
CA MET A 76 29.31 13.95 5.18
C MET A 76 30.60 13.41 4.52
N ILE A 77 31.19 12.35 5.09
CA ILE A 77 32.47 11.79 4.59
C ILE A 77 32.27 10.47 3.84
N SER A 78 33.21 10.13 2.95
CA SER A 78 33.13 8.94 2.09
C SER A 78 32.95 7.63 2.86
N LYS A 79 33.52 7.50 4.07
CA LYS A 79 33.33 6.30 4.91
C LYS A 79 31.88 6.16 5.38
N GLN A 80 31.28 7.25 5.86
CA GLN A 80 29.87 7.28 6.30
C GLN A 80 28.94 6.97 5.13
N LYS A 81 29.16 7.59 3.96
CA LYS A 81 28.36 7.33 2.75
C LYS A 81 28.38 5.86 2.33
N LYS A 82 29.52 5.18 2.49
CA LYS A 82 29.64 3.73 2.22
C LYS A 82 28.94 2.86 3.27
N ALA A 83 28.77 3.36 4.49
CA ALA A 83 28.08 2.66 5.56
C ALA A 83 26.54 2.73 5.44
N VAL A 84 26.01 3.81 4.86
CA VAL A 84 24.56 4.06 4.76
C VAL A 84 23.77 2.86 4.22
N PRO A 85 24.15 2.20 3.10
CA PRO A 85 23.38 1.06 2.60
C PRO A 85 23.33 -0.12 3.57
N GLY A 86 24.42 -0.36 4.32
CA GLY A 86 24.47 -1.41 5.35
C GLY A 86 23.60 -1.07 6.55
N ILE A 87 23.61 0.18 7.01
CA ILE A 87 22.77 0.62 8.15
C ILE A 87 21.28 0.56 7.78
N LEU A 88 20.93 0.84 6.51
CA LEU A 88 19.57 0.78 5.98
C LEU A 88 19.14 -0.64 5.56
N ASN A 89 20.00 -1.65 5.69
CA ASN A 89 19.74 -3.03 5.24
C ASN A 89 19.25 -3.08 3.77
N VAL A 90 19.91 -2.32 2.88
CA VAL A 90 19.43 -2.15 1.49
C VAL A 90 19.39 -3.48 0.74
N ALA A 91 20.37 -4.35 0.94
CA ALA A 91 20.42 -5.66 0.30
C ALA A 91 19.25 -6.56 0.76
N GLU A 92 18.94 -6.56 2.05
CA GLU A 92 17.81 -7.31 2.60
C GLU A 92 16.46 -6.74 2.11
N VAL A 93 16.36 -5.41 1.96
CA VAL A 93 15.19 -4.76 1.35
C VAL A 93 15.05 -5.21 -0.11
N GLU A 94 16.13 -5.27 -0.87
CA GLU A 94 16.11 -5.78 -2.26
C GLU A 94 15.61 -7.23 -2.32
N ASP A 95 16.07 -8.10 -1.43
CA ASP A 95 15.61 -9.49 -1.33
C ASP A 95 14.11 -9.60 -1.02
N VAL A 96 13.62 -8.78 -0.07
CA VAL A 96 12.19 -8.71 0.28
C VAL A 96 11.37 -8.20 -0.90
N VAL A 97 11.82 -7.14 -1.58
CA VAL A 97 11.15 -6.58 -2.75
C VAL A 97 11.13 -7.60 -3.89
N ARG A 98 12.23 -8.33 -4.13
CA ARG A 98 12.29 -9.39 -5.16
C ARG A 98 11.31 -10.52 -4.87
N ALA A 99 11.29 -11.02 -3.63
CA ALA A 99 10.36 -12.06 -3.21
C ALA A 99 8.89 -11.60 -3.34
N TRP A 100 8.60 -10.36 -2.94
CA TRP A 100 7.29 -9.74 -3.09
C TRP A 100 6.89 -9.62 -4.56
N ALA A 101 7.77 -9.07 -5.41
CA ALA A 101 7.55 -8.89 -6.84
C ALA A 101 7.26 -10.21 -7.56
N LYS A 102 8.00 -11.26 -7.21
CA LYS A 102 7.78 -12.62 -7.72
C LYS A 102 6.41 -13.19 -7.36
N THR A 103 5.87 -12.87 -6.18
CA THR A 103 4.48 -13.24 -5.85
C THR A 103 3.50 -12.37 -6.65
N ARG A 104 3.77 -11.06 -6.79
CA ARG A 104 2.92 -10.15 -7.57
C ARG A 104 2.78 -10.54 -9.04
N SER A 105 3.81 -11.12 -9.66
CA SER A 105 3.72 -11.56 -11.06
C SER A 105 2.77 -12.75 -11.29
N GLN A 106 2.36 -13.43 -10.21
CA GLN A 106 1.30 -14.47 -10.25
C GLN A 106 -0.11 -13.86 -10.18
N HIS A 107 -0.22 -12.60 -9.77
CA HIS A 107 -1.46 -11.86 -9.54
C HIS A 107 -1.56 -10.66 -10.47
N THR A 108 -1.45 -10.89 -11.79
CA THR A 108 -1.35 -9.84 -12.82
C THR A 108 -2.59 -8.95 -12.91
N ASP A 109 -3.73 -9.36 -12.36
CA ASP A 109 -4.96 -8.59 -12.34
C ASP A 109 -5.07 -7.62 -11.15
N GLU A 110 -4.18 -7.73 -10.15
CA GLU A 110 -4.12 -6.81 -9.03
C GLU A 110 -2.95 -5.80 -9.19
N PRO A 111 -3.15 -4.51 -8.87
CA PRO A 111 -2.09 -3.52 -8.96
C PRO A 111 -1.09 -3.71 -7.81
N GLY A 112 0.20 -3.57 -8.10
CA GLY A 112 1.26 -3.43 -7.10
C GLY A 112 1.63 -1.98 -6.85
N LEU A 113 2.07 -1.65 -5.64
CA LEU A 113 2.61 -0.33 -5.33
C LEU A 113 3.77 -0.47 -4.35
N LEU A 114 4.94 0.00 -4.75
CA LEU A 114 6.10 0.13 -3.91
C LEU A 114 6.31 1.61 -3.60
N ILE A 115 6.37 1.98 -2.32
CA ILE A 115 6.58 3.36 -1.89
C ILE A 115 7.92 3.45 -1.16
N LEU A 116 8.85 4.22 -1.70
CA LEU A 116 10.03 4.69 -0.98
C LEU A 116 9.63 5.92 -0.18
N CYS A 117 9.62 5.79 1.14
CA CYS A 117 9.11 6.78 2.07
C CYS A 117 10.21 7.28 2.99
N PRO A 118 11.00 8.28 2.56
CA PRO A 118 11.87 9.00 3.46
C PRO A 118 11.07 9.65 4.58
N VAL A 119 11.50 9.46 5.82
CA VAL A 119 10.95 10.06 7.03
C VAL A 119 11.97 11.02 7.64
N LYS A 120 11.54 11.85 8.60
CA LYS A 120 12.35 12.92 9.20
C LYS A 120 12.76 14.00 8.18
N CYS A 121 11.85 14.32 7.26
CA CYS A 121 12.12 15.21 6.14
C CYS A 121 12.09 16.72 6.49
N GLU A 122 11.77 17.08 7.73
CA GLU A 122 11.49 18.44 8.17
C GLU A 122 12.64 19.43 7.92
N SER A 123 13.86 18.93 7.82
CA SER A 123 15.08 19.72 7.63
C SER A 123 15.50 19.87 6.17
N TYR A 124 14.84 19.12 5.28
CA TYR A 124 15.22 19.02 3.86
C TYR A 124 14.18 19.64 2.93
N PHE A 125 12.99 20.01 3.45
CA PHE A 125 11.95 20.70 2.72
C PHE A 125 11.67 22.07 3.34
N ALA A 126 11.54 23.10 2.49
CA ALA A 126 11.28 24.48 2.93
C ALA A 126 9.79 24.76 3.23
N ASP A 127 8.89 23.87 2.84
CA ASP A 127 7.42 24.01 2.94
C ASP A 127 6.85 23.81 4.36
N ASN A 128 7.72 23.54 5.34
CA ASN A 128 7.37 23.41 6.75
C ASN A 128 8.33 24.17 7.68
N GLY A 129 8.94 25.25 7.17
CA GLY A 129 9.81 26.13 7.96
C GLY A 129 11.29 25.76 7.95
N GLY A 130 11.73 24.86 7.06
CA GLY A 130 13.15 24.67 6.77
C GLY A 130 13.76 25.90 6.08
N SER A 131 15.00 26.25 6.42
CA SER A 131 15.70 27.43 5.84
C SER A 131 16.16 27.22 4.40
N THR A 132 16.26 25.96 3.96
CA THR A 132 16.84 25.56 2.67
C THR A 132 16.04 24.40 2.09
N ASP A 133 15.76 24.44 0.79
CA ASP A 133 15.15 23.32 0.08
C ASP A 133 16.25 22.39 -0.47
N ARG A 134 16.33 21.18 0.10
CA ARG A 134 17.23 20.09 -0.32
C ARG A 134 16.44 18.88 -0.82
N SER A 135 15.17 19.07 -1.21
CA SER A 135 14.27 18.00 -1.63
C SER A 135 14.79 17.22 -2.86
N ASP A 136 15.38 17.93 -3.83
CA ASP A 136 16.01 17.30 -5.00
C ASP A 136 17.24 16.48 -4.66
N GLU A 137 18.04 16.95 -3.70
CA GLU A 137 19.23 16.24 -3.23
C GLU A 137 18.83 14.94 -2.54
N LEU A 138 17.84 15.00 -1.63
CA LEU A 138 17.30 13.82 -0.96
C LEU A 138 16.71 12.82 -1.97
N PHE A 139 15.93 13.31 -2.95
CA PHE A 139 15.38 12.46 -4.00
C PHE A 139 16.48 11.69 -4.73
N ARG A 140 17.51 12.41 -5.23
CA ARG A 140 18.63 11.78 -5.96
C ARG A 140 19.39 10.78 -5.09
N ALA A 141 19.64 11.12 -3.83
CA ALA A 141 20.35 10.25 -2.91
C ALA A 141 19.58 8.94 -2.66
N VAL A 142 18.27 9.04 -2.39
CA VAL A 142 17.40 7.88 -2.20
C VAL A 142 17.33 7.02 -3.46
N THR A 143 17.09 7.62 -4.63
CA THR A 143 17.03 6.86 -5.88
C THR A 143 18.37 6.25 -6.26
N SER A 144 19.49 6.84 -5.85
CA SER A 144 20.82 6.25 -6.08
C SER A 144 21.07 5.04 -5.20
N ILE A 145 20.62 5.06 -3.94
CA ILE A 145 20.77 3.95 -3.00
C ILE A 145 19.87 2.78 -3.44
N TYR A 146 18.63 3.06 -3.80
CA TYR A 146 17.62 2.07 -4.19
C TYR A 146 17.46 1.92 -5.71
N HIS A 147 18.51 2.26 -6.48
CA HIS A 147 18.49 2.17 -7.94
C HIS A 147 18.19 0.76 -8.49
N PRO A 148 18.48 -0.38 -7.80
CA PRO A 148 18.15 -1.69 -8.33
C PRO A 148 16.66 -2.02 -8.30
N LEU A 149 15.85 -1.33 -7.47
CA LEU A 149 14.46 -1.73 -7.26
C LEU A 149 13.59 -1.69 -8.52
N PRO A 150 13.65 -0.65 -9.40
CA PRO A 150 12.96 -0.68 -10.68
C PRO A 150 13.34 -1.89 -11.54
N ASP A 151 14.63 -2.21 -11.62
CA ASP A 151 15.12 -3.35 -12.41
C ASP A 151 14.60 -4.67 -11.85
N ILE A 152 14.59 -4.85 -10.51
CA ILE A 152 14.00 -6.02 -9.85
C ILE A 152 12.52 -6.18 -10.21
N ILE A 153 11.75 -5.09 -10.19
CA ILE A 153 10.31 -5.12 -10.51
C ILE A 153 10.08 -5.50 -11.97
N GLU A 154 10.92 -5.02 -12.88
CA GLU A 154 10.87 -5.39 -14.30
C GLU A 154 11.30 -6.85 -14.55
N GLU A 155 12.40 -7.28 -13.92
CA GLU A 155 12.95 -8.65 -14.03
C GLU A 155 11.95 -9.71 -13.57
N GLU A 156 11.32 -9.51 -12.41
CA GLU A 156 10.34 -10.45 -11.85
C GLU A 156 8.98 -10.36 -12.58
N ASN A 157 8.87 -9.50 -13.59
CA ASN A 157 7.68 -9.25 -14.40
C ASN A 157 6.45 -8.85 -13.57
N ALA A 158 6.67 -8.01 -12.55
CA ALA A 158 5.59 -7.45 -11.74
C ALA A 158 4.93 -6.25 -12.41
N GLY A 159 4.85 -6.23 -13.76
CA GLY A 159 4.64 -5.06 -14.65
C GLY A 159 3.40 -4.20 -14.43
N HIS A 160 2.58 -4.52 -13.42
CA HIS A 160 1.47 -3.73 -12.90
C HIS A 160 1.82 -3.02 -11.58
N THR A 161 3.11 -2.79 -11.33
CA THR A 161 3.62 -2.20 -10.10
C THR A 161 4.15 -0.81 -10.34
N ASP A 162 3.61 0.18 -9.64
CA ASP A 162 4.18 1.52 -9.61
C ASP A 162 5.22 1.63 -8.48
N ILE A 163 6.28 2.43 -8.69
CA ILE A 163 7.23 2.81 -7.65
C ILE A 163 7.15 4.31 -7.42
N LEU A 164 6.77 4.71 -6.22
CA LEU A 164 6.62 6.11 -5.83
C LEU A 164 7.67 6.51 -4.79
N TYR A 165 8.14 7.75 -4.90
CA TYR A 165 8.88 8.45 -3.87
C TYR A 165 7.94 9.39 -3.13
N MET A 166 7.78 9.19 -1.82
CA MET A 166 6.81 9.93 -1.00
C MET A 166 7.43 10.32 0.35
N PRO A 167 8.14 11.45 0.43
CA PRO A 167 8.82 11.88 1.64
C PRO A 167 7.84 12.52 2.64
N VAL A 168 8.01 12.19 3.91
CA VAL A 168 7.10 12.54 5.01
C VAL A 168 7.87 13.23 6.15
N ASP A 169 7.26 14.28 6.69
CA ASP A 169 7.69 14.85 7.97
C ASP A 169 7.15 13.96 9.09
N THR A 170 8.01 13.49 9.99
CA THR A 170 7.60 12.58 11.07
C THR A 170 6.79 13.32 12.13
N ILE A 171 7.25 14.51 12.53
CA ILE A 171 6.65 15.36 13.56
C ILE A 171 6.28 16.73 12.98
N GLY A 172 7.08 17.25 12.06
CA GLY A 172 6.87 18.52 11.38
C GLY A 172 7.40 19.76 12.11
N CYS A 173 7.42 19.73 13.44
CA CYS A 173 7.89 20.84 14.27
C CYS A 173 9.32 20.68 14.77
N VAL A 174 10.15 19.87 14.10
CA VAL A 174 11.54 19.65 14.50
C VAL A 174 12.51 20.01 13.38
N GLU A 175 13.73 20.38 13.75
CA GLU A 175 14.83 20.62 12.82
C GLU A 175 16.06 19.85 13.30
N PHE A 176 16.76 19.25 12.33
CA PHE A 176 18.03 18.60 12.55
C PHE A 176 19.06 19.61 13.05
N VAL A 177 19.82 19.23 14.07
CA VAL A 177 20.86 20.08 14.67
C VAL A 177 22.23 19.53 14.32
N GLU A 178 22.48 18.28 14.70
CA GLU A 178 23.75 17.61 14.51
C GLU A 178 23.55 16.10 14.58
N ALA A 179 24.53 15.34 14.11
CA ALA A 179 24.56 13.90 14.26
C ALA A 179 25.93 13.42 14.67
N GLU A 180 25.94 12.44 15.56
CA GLU A 180 27.14 11.72 15.93
C GLU A 180 27.24 10.42 15.13
N TRP A 181 28.40 10.20 14.53
CA TRP A 181 28.76 8.95 13.85
C TRP A 181 29.87 8.26 14.64
N ARG A 182 29.57 7.10 15.22
CA ARG A 182 30.54 6.29 15.95
C ARG A 182 30.88 5.04 15.16
N GLU A 183 32.18 4.74 15.00
CA GLU A 183 32.59 3.45 14.46
C GLU A 183 32.20 2.35 15.44
N ASP A 184 31.45 1.37 14.95
CA ASP A 184 31.07 0.19 15.71
C ASP A 184 31.11 -1.01 14.77
N ARG A 185 32.10 -1.88 14.98
CA ARG A 185 32.32 -3.06 14.13
C ARG A 185 31.31 -4.17 14.38
N GLN A 186 30.46 -4.04 15.40
CA GLN A 186 29.44 -5.04 15.74
C GLN A 186 28.10 -4.80 15.05
N VAL A 187 27.92 -3.66 14.36
CA VAL A 187 26.68 -3.31 13.65
C VAL A 187 26.88 -3.29 12.15
N ASP A 188 25.80 -3.56 11.42
CA ASP A 188 25.79 -3.50 9.96
C ASP A 188 26.19 -2.10 9.46
N GLY A 189 27.04 -2.05 8.43
CA GLY A 189 27.65 -0.83 7.94
C GLY A 189 28.82 -0.29 8.78
N GLY A 190 29.10 -0.86 9.96
CA GLY A 190 30.27 -0.54 10.78
C GLY A 190 30.20 0.80 11.52
N TYR A 191 29.02 1.44 11.55
CA TYR A 191 28.79 2.72 12.20
C TYR A 191 27.44 2.77 12.91
N THR A 192 27.41 3.42 14.07
CA THR A 192 26.16 3.89 14.70
C THR A 192 25.93 5.36 14.35
N PHE A 193 24.70 5.68 13.95
CA PHE A 193 24.26 7.05 13.67
C PHE A 193 23.29 7.53 14.75
N SER A 194 23.58 8.67 15.37
CA SER A 194 22.76 9.27 16.44
C SER A 194 22.42 10.73 16.10
N PRO A 195 21.25 10.99 15.49
CA PRO A 195 20.82 12.34 15.15
C PRO A 195 20.18 13.07 16.34
N SER A 196 20.43 14.36 16.44
CA SER A 196 19.84 15.28 17.41
C SER A 196 18.96 16.30 16.71
N PHE A 197 17.77 16.54 17.27
CA PHE A 197 16.78 17.47 16.73
C PHE A 197 16.38 18.48 17.79
N LYS A 198 16.07 19.70 17.37
CA LYS A 198 15.45 20.74 18.21
C LYS A 198 14.02 21.01 17.75
N VAL A 199 13.16 21.41 18.67
CA VAL A 199 11.80 21.86 18.36
C VAL A 199 11.85 23.25 17.73
N ARG A 200 11.05 23.47 16.68
CA ARG A 200 10.83 24.74 16.00
C ARG A 200 9.54 25.41 16.49
N GLY A 201 9.54 26.73 16.52
CA GLY A 201 8.35 27.54 16.75
C GLY A 201 7.67 27.23 18.09
N ASP A 202 6.35 27.01 18.05
CA ASP A 202 5.52 26.70 19.21
C ASP A 202 5.41 25.20 19.52
N GLY A 203 6.14 24.36 18.77
CA GLY A 203 6.15 22.90 18.97
C GLY A 203 4.88 22.17 18.53
N LYS A 204 3.97 22.82 17.79
CA LYS A 204 2.76 22.15 17.27
C LYS A 204 3.08 21.19 16.14
N LEU A 205 2.54 19.97 16.22
CA LEU A 205 2.65 18.97 15.16
C LEU A 205 2.16 19.53 13.82
N SER A 206 2.99 19.37 12.78
CA SER A 206 2.72 19.88 11.43
C SER A 206 3.21 18.87 10.40
N VAL A 207 2.62 17.68 10.39
CA VAL A 207 3.02 16.61 9.47
C VAL A 207 2.67 17.00 8.02
N LYS A 208 3.62 16.81 7.10
CA LYS A 208 3.49 17.02 5.66
C LYS A 208 3.82 15.74 4.91
N GLY A 209 3.16 15.52 3.77
CA GLY A 209 3.41 14.38 2.88
C GLY A 209 2.65 13.10 3.24
N ALA A 210 2.30 12.89 4.51
CA ALA A 210 1.54 11.72 4.97
C ALA A 210 0.14 11.62 4.34
N ASP A 211 -0.49 12.78 4.09
CA ASP A 211 -1.77 12.87 3.38
C ASP A 211 -1.67 12.32 1.95
N GLY A 212 -0.61 12.69 1.23
CA GLY A 212 -0.30 12.15 -0.09
C GLY A 212 -0.15 10.64 -0.06
N LEU A 213 0.59 10.10 0.91
CA LEU A 213 0.81 8.67 1.07
C LEU A 213 -0.51 7.91 1.28
N LEU A 214 -1.36 8.39 2.18
CA LEU A 214 -2.68 7.80 2.40
C LEU A 214 -3.58 7.89 1.17
N ILE A 215 -3.52 8.99 0.42
CA ILE A 215 -4.27 9.17 -0.83
C ILE A 215 -3.82 8.13 -1.87
N SER A 216 -2.51 7.95 -2.08
CA SER A 216 -1.99 6.98 -3.05
C SER A 216 -2.39 5.54 -2.71
N ILE A 217 -2.25 5.13 -1.45
CA ILE A 217 -2.67 3.81 -0.97
C ILE A 217 -4.18 3.63 -1.18
N SER A 218 -4.98 4.65 -0.81
CA SER A 218 -6.44 4.61 -0.97
C SER A 218 -6.84 4.49 -2.44
N HIS A 219 -6.19 5.24 -3.34
CA HIS A 219 -6.45 5.18 -4.79
C HIS A 219 -6.22 3.77 -5.32
N GLN A 220 -5.10 3.13 -5.00
CA GLN A 220 -4.79 1.80 -5.48
C GLN A 220 -5.82 0.77 -5.00
N ILE A 221 -6.13 0.77 -3.70
CA ILE A 221 -7.02 -0.24 -3.12
C ILE A 221 -8.46 -0.05 -3.60
N VAL A 222 -8.95 1.20 -3.64
CA VAL A 222 -10.30 1.48 -4.11
C VAL A 222 -10.44 1.17 -5.60
N SER A 223 -9.45 1.53 -6.43
CA SER A 223 -9.47 1.22 -7.87
C SER A 223 -9.45 -0.29 -8.13
N PHE A 224 -8.70 -1.05 -7.34
CA PHE A 224 -8.71 -2.51 -7.44
C PHE A 224 -10.06 -3.10 -7.04
N LYS A 225 -10.60 -2.66 -5.89
CA LYS A 225 -11.88 -3.18 -5.39
C LYS A 225 -13.04 -2.85 -6.34
N GLU A 226 -13.04 -1.67 -6.95
CA GLU A 226 -14.02 -1.30 -7.98
C GLU A 226 -13.97 -2.30 -9.14
N LYS A 227 -12.79 -2.60 -9.69
CA LYS A 227 -12.63 -3.57 -10.79
C LYS A 227 -13.16 -4.96 -10.42
N VAL A 228 -12.83 -5.45 -9.22
CA VAL A 228 -13.28 -6.76 -8.74
C VAL A 228 -14.80 -6.81 -8.60
N LEU A 229 -15.40 -5.76 -8.01
CA LEU A 229 -16.86 -5.69 -7.86
C LEU A 229 -17.58 -5.56 -9.21
N HIS A 230 -17.03 -4.81 -10.16
CA HIS A 230 -17.59 -4.72 -11.51
C HIS A 230 -17.58 -6.07 -12.22
N ARG A 231 -16.46 -6.80 -12.21
CA ARG A 231 -16.35 -8.14 -12.79
C ARG A 231 -17.37 -9.09 -12.15
N SER A 232 -17.45 -9.10 -10.81
CA SER A 232 -18.41 -9.94 -10.08
C SER A 232 -19.87 -9.57 -10.38
N ALA A 233 -20.18 -8.28 -10.52
CA ALA A 233 -21.51 -7.82 -10.88
C ALA A 233 -21.91 -8.26 -12.29
N GLU A 234 -20.99 -8.21 -13.24
CA GLU A 234 -21.19 -8.67 -14.62
C GLU A 234 -21.46 -10.18 -14.65
N GLU A 235 -20.63 -10.99 -14.00
CA GLU A 235 -20.80 -12.45 -13.89
C GLU A 235 -22.17 -12.81 -13.29
N LYS A 236 -22.53 -12.20 -12.15
CA LYS A 236 -23.84 -12.42 -11.51
C LYS A 236 -25.00 -11.97 -12.39
N SER A 237 -24.84 -10.90 -13.17
CA SER A 237 -25.88 -10.43 -14.09
C SER A 237 -26.12 -11.42 -15.24
N ILE A 238 -25.05 -12.05 -15.76
CA ILE A 238 -25.12 -13.08 -16.78
C ILE A 238 -25.81 -14.33 -16.22
N GLU A 239 -25.43 -14.76 -15.01
CA GLU A 239 -26.09 -15.87 -14.32
C GLU A 239 -27.59 -15.60 -14.10
N ALA A 240 -27.94 -14.40 -13.62
CA ALA A 240 -29.32 -14.02 -13.38
C ALA A 240 -30.15 -14.02 -14.68
N GLN A 241 -29.58 -13.54 -15.80
CA GLN A 241 -30.23 -13.59 -17.11
C GLN A 241 -30.41 -15.03 -17.61
N TYR A 242 -29.41 -15.89 -17.41
CA TYR A 242 -29.49 -17.29 -17.80
C TYR A 242 -30.54 -18.05 -16.99
N SER A 243 -30.56 -17.88 -15.66
CA SER A 243 -31.58 -18.49 -14.79
C SER A 243 -32.99 -17.95 -15.08
N ALA A 244 -33.13 -16.67 -15.40
CA ALA A 244 -34.42 -16.10 -15.81
C ALA A 244 -34.93 -16.71 -17.15
N ARG A 245 -34.02 -16.95 -18.11
CA ARG A 245 -34.38 -17.63 -19.37
C ARG A 245 -34.81 -19.07 -19.14
N GLN A 246 -34.07 -19.83 -18.33
CA GLN A 246 -34.45 -21.21 -17.99
C GLN A 246 -35.80 -21.27 -17.26
N ALA A 247 -36.05 -20.38 -16.31
CA ALA A 247 -37.33 -20.30 -15.61
C ALA A 247 -38.50 -20.00 -16.58
N ALA A 248 -38.26 -19.18 -17.62
CA ALA A 248 -39.24 -18.90 -18.66
C ALA A 248 -39.44 -20.09 -19.63
N GLU A 249 -38.37 -20.82 -19.97
CA GLU A 249 -38.43 -21.97 -20.88
C GLU A 249 -39.03 -23.23 -20.23
N ASN A 250 -38.82 -23.43 -18.92
CA ASN A 250 -39.33 -24.58 -18.17
C ASN A 250 -40.80 -24.44 -17.76
N LYS A 251 -41.42 -23.27 -17.95
CA LYS A 251 -42.82 -23.04 -17.59
C LYS A 251 -43.75 -23.90 -18.45
N THR A 252 -44.45 -24.80 -17.79
CA THR A 252 -45.52 -25.57 -18.44
C THR A 252 -46.82 -24.76 -18.50
N LEU A 253 -47.68 -25.04 -19.49
CA LEU A 253 -48.99 -24.38 -19.66
C LEU A 253 -49.87 -24.43 -18.40
N LEU A 254 -49.77 -25.49 -17.59
CA LEU A 254 -50.52 -25.61 -16.32
C LEU A 254 -49.96 -24.71 -15.22
N GLU A 255 -48.63 -24.53 -15.16
CA GLU A 255 -47.98 -23.63 -14.22
C GLU A 255 -48.25 -22.16 -14.57
N ASP A 256 -48.36 -21.82 -15.86
CA ASP A 256 -48.77 -20.49 -16.32
C ASP A 256 -50.23 -20.16 -15.96
N ILE A 257 -51.13 -21.13 -16.08
CA ILE A 257 -52.52 -20.96 -15.64
C ILE A 257 -52.59 -20.84 -14.11
N GLY A 258 -51.82 -21.64 -13.38
CA GLY A 258 -51.76 -21.62 -11.92
C GLY A 258 -51.15 -20.34 -11.33
N THR A 259 -50.04 -19.85 -11.88
CA THR A 259 -49.44 -18.55 -11.53
C THR A 259 -50.42 -17.40 -11.78
N TRP A 260 -51.12 -17.40 -12.92
CA TRP A 260 -52.10 -16.35 -13.24
C TRP A 260 -53.34 -16.35 -12.33
N LEU A 261 -53.86 -17.53 -11.96
CA LEU A 261 -55.07 -17.65 -11.14
C LEU A 261 -54.84 -17.50 -9.63
N PHE A 262 -53.68 -17.90 -9.13
CA PHE A 262 -53.41 -18.03 -7.68
C PHE A 262 -52.20 -17.23 -7.20
N ASP A 263 -51.51 -16.49 -8.08
CA ASP A 263 -50.34 -15.66 -7.76
C ASP A 263 -49.23 -16.45 -7.04
N TYR A 264 -49.08 -17.73 -7.38
CA TYR A 264 -48.06 -18.62 -6.81
C TYR A 264 -46.78 -18.59 -7.65
N GLU A 265 -45.66 -18.22 -7.04
CA GLU A 265 -44.33 -18.14 -7.68
C GLU A 265 -43.65 -19.52 -7.68
N THR A 266 -43.13 -19.97 -8.84
CA THR A 266 -42.44 -21.27 -8.94
C THR A 266 -41.07 -21.25 -8.23
N SER A 267 -40.52 -22.43 -7.94
CA SER A 267 -39.18 -22.53 -7.34
C SER A 267 -38.10 -21.89 -8.24
N ASP A 268 -38.24 -22.05 -9.55
CA ASP A 268 -37.31 -21.51 -10.54
C ASP A 268 -37.42 -19.99 -10.65
N GLU A 269 -38.63 -19.44 -10.55
CA GLU A 269 -38.86 -17.98 -10.47
C GLU A 269 -38.28 -17.39 -9.19
N LYS A 270 -38.47 -18.06 -8.04
CA LYS A 270 -37.85 -17.64 -6.78
C LYS A 270 -36.33 -17.64 -6.87
N TYR A 271 -35.73 -18.66 -7.48
CA TYR A 271 -34.29 -18.75 -7.68
C TYR A 271 -33.77 -17.66 -8.63
N ALA A 272 -34.45 -17.43 -9.75
CA ALA A 272 -34.10 -16.37 -10.70
C ALA A 272 -34.22 -14.98 -10.05
N ARG A 273 -35.25 -14.75 -9.24
CA ARG A 273 -35.44 -13.50 -8.48
C ARG A 273 -34.36 -13.30 -7.43
N PHE A 274 -33.99 -14.35 -6.70
CA PHE A 274 -32.87 -14.31 -5.75
C PHE A 274 -31.56 -13.92 -6.46
N LYS A 275 -31.23 -14.56 -7.59
CA LYS A 275 -30.05 -14.25 -8.39
C LYS A 275 -30.06 -12.83 -8.93
N LYS A 276 -31.22 -12.33 -9.36
CA LYS A 276 -31.39 -10.94 -9.80
C LYS A 276 -31.13 -9.95 -8.65
N ASN A 277 -31.72 -10.18 -7.48
CA ASN A 277 -31.52 -9.31 -6.32
C ASN A 277 -30.05 -9.29 -5.87
N ASP A 278 -29.36 -10.44 -5.90
CA ASP A 278 -27.93 -10.52 -5.56
C ASP A 278 -27.03 -9.78 -6.58
N ALA A 279 -27.35 -9.88 -7.87
CA ALA A 279 -26.68 -9.11 -8.92
C ALA A 279 -26.89 -7.59 -8.73
N GLU A 280 -28.13 -7.16 -8.46
CA GLU A 280 -28.47 -5.76 -8.19
C GLU A 280 -27.76 -5.22 -6.94
N ALA A 281 -27.71 -6.00 -5.86
CA ALA A 281 -26.99 -5.63 -4.64
C ALA A 281 -25.47 -5.46 -4.90
N THR A 282 -24.88 -6.35 -5.69
CA THR A 282 -23.46 -6.28 -6.05
C THR A 282 -23.17 -5.09 -6.97
N MET A 283 -24.05 -4.79 -7.93
CA MET A 283 -23.97 -3.56 -8.75
C MET A 283 -24.05 -2.29 -7.90
N GLN A 284 -24.92 -2.27 -6.90
CA GLN A 284 -25.03 -1.12 -5.99
C GLN A 284 -23.74 -0.94 -5.18
N LYS A 285 -23.13 -2.03 -4.70
CA LYS A 285 -21.82 -1.99 -4.04
C LYS A 285 -20.75 -1.42 -4.99
N ALA A 286 -20.69 -1.87 -6.23
CA ALA A 286 -19.75 -1.34 -7.23
C ALA A 286 -19.92 0.17 -7.45
N ARG A 287 -21.17 0.65 -7.60
CA ARG A 287 -21.48 2.08 -7.74
C ARG A 287 -21.03 2.91 -6.53
N ASN A 288 -21.26 2.42 -5.32
CA ASN A 288 -20.87 3.13 -4.10
C ASN A 288 -19.35 3.27 -4.00
N ILE A 289 -18.60 2.22 -4.36
CA ILE A 289 -17.13 2.28 -4.43
C ILE A 289 -16.66 3.23 -5.54
N GLY A 290 -17.32 3.22 -6.71
CA GLY A 290 -17.04 4.18 -7.77
C GLY A 290 -17.23 5.64 -7.33
N GLN A 291 -18.21 5.92 -6.47
CA GLN A 291 -18.37 7.26 -5.86
C GLN A 291 -17.22 7.61 -4.91
N VAL A 292 -16.78 6.66 -4.08
CA VAL A 292 -15.59 6.85 -3.23
C VAL A 292 -14.37 7.14 -4.11
N LEU A 293 -14.19 6.42 -5.21
CA LEU A 293 -13.10 6.66 -6.15
C LEU A 293 -13.20 8.04 -6.81
N GLN A 294 -14.38 8.48 -7.21
CA GLN A 294 -14.60 9.84 -7.74
C GLN A 294 -14.26 10.94 -6.71
N LEU A 295 -14.54 10.71 -5.43
CA LEU A 295 -14.14 11.63 -4.37
C LEU A 295 -12.62 11.60 -4.14
N LEU A 296 -12.01 10.42 -4.18
CA LEU A 296 -10.58 10.25 -4.02
C LEU A 296 -9.79 10.83 -5.19
N THR A 297 -10.21 10.64 -6.44
CA THR A 297 -9.54 11.17 -7.64
C THR A 297 -9.49 12.70 -7.69
N LYS A 298 -10.42 13.39 -7.01
CA LYS A 298 -10.35 14.84 -6.82
C LYS A 298 -9.19 15.24 -5.91
N LYS A 299 -8.76 14.36 -5.00
CA LYS A 299 -7.57 14.55 -4.17
C LYS A 299 -6.35 14.13 -4.97
N LYS A 300 -5.43 15.07 -5.18
CA LYS A 300 -4.14 14.79 -5.81
C LYS A 300 -3.13 14.38 -4.74
N PRO A 301 -2.20 13.46 -5.05
CA PRO A 301 -1.03 13.26 -4.21
C PRO A 301 -0.31 14.59 -3.98
N GLY A 302 0.22 14.79 -2.77
CA GLY A 302 0.88 16.03 -2.39
C GLY A 302 2.07 16.39 -3.28
N SER A 303 2.46 17.66 -3.29
CA SER A 303 3.52 18.23 -4.14
C SER A 303 4.90 17.57 -4.00
N ARG A 304 5.13 16.84 -2.89
CA ARG A 304 6.39 16.14 -2.63
C ARG A 304 6.50 14.79 -3.36
N MET A 305 5.40 14.24 -3.88
CA MET A 305 5.38 12.93 -4.53
C MET A 305 6.10 12.97 -5.89
N ARG A 306 6.90 11.93 -6.16
CA ARG A 306 7.52 11.71 -7.48
C ARG A 306 7.34 10.26 -7.91
N VAL A 307 7.11 10.04 -9.20
CA VAL A 307 7.05 8.69 -9.79
C VAL A 307 8.47 8.28 -10.18
N ILE A 308 8.93 7.13 -9.68
CA ILE A 308 10.22 6.54 -10.03
C ILE A 308 10.05 5.59 -11.22
N HIS A 309 9.05 4.72 -11.15
CA HIS A 309 8.70 3.75 -12.18
C HIS A 309 7.18 3.66 -12.26
N SER A 310 6.63 3.52 -13.46
CA SER A 310 5.21 3.28 -13.64
C SER A 310 4.98 1.97 -14.37
N GLY A 311 4.15 1.12 -13.76
CA GLY A 311 3.79 -0.16 -14.33
C GLY A 311 3.05 0.02 -15.65
N LYS A 312 3.29 -0.87 -16.62
CA LYS A 312 2.51 -0.92 -17.85
C LYS A 312 1.10 -1.40 -17.50
N LYS A 313 0.08 -0.63 -17.89
CA LYS A 313 -1.32 -1.05 -17.76
C LYS A 313 -1.55 -2.36 -18.55
N PRO A 314 -2.42 -3.27 -18.07
CA PRO A 314 -2.80 -4.45 -18.84
C PRO A 314 -3.43 -3.97 -20.15
N SER A 315 -2.93 -4.51 -21.27
CA SER A 315 -3.49 -4.34 -22.61
C SER A 315 -4.82 -5.05 -22.76
#